data_AF-A0A7H1N2T0-F1
#
_entry.id   AF-A0A7H1N2T0-F1
#
_cell.length_a   1.000
_cell.length_b   1.000
_cell.length_c   1.000
_cell.angle_alpha   90.00
_cell.angle_beta   90.00
_cell.angle_gamma   90.00
#
_symmetry.space_group_name_H-M   'P 1'
#
loop_
_entity.id
_entity.type
_entity.pdbx_description
1 polymer ?
#
loop_
_entity_poly.entity_id
_entity_poly.type
_entity_poly.pdbx_seq_one_letter_code
_entity_poly.pdbx_strand_id
1 'polypeptide(L)'
;MPTVTFKHSGISVEAEEGEWLYDVCDRSDAGIPFACKAGACGTCATPVVSGIEHLADITAREARTLNNMRLDLDTHRLPCLKDVGAGDVVWGQPVNVAETATTLGSHTVLVESFRPLNLSVAEVRFYVGSEGFAYRPGQYMIFMVPNLPHPIRRSYSISTPPSDVRHFEVCVRSVAGGAGSNFVHRLRPGQTLQVEGPFGDFVLDEDSPRDIIMIATGTGMAPIKSMLMHLLERRSRRRVRLFFGLRHESDLFYTDLLRGLRAHYPGFEYKVILSCADPETWSGPRGRVTDLIERYVTRKDAEHSEAYICGGRPMIEACVDRLADLGFPAEAINYERFF
;
A
#
# COMPACT_ATOMS: atom_id res chain seq x y z
N MET A 1 31.57 -12.89 3.99
CA MET A 1 30.29 -12.89 3.30
C MET A 1 29.51 -14.03 3.91
N PRO A 2 28.25 -13.81 4.33
CA PRO A 2 27.36 -14.87 4.77
C PRO A 2 26.96 -15.76 3.58
N THR A 3 26.76 -17.04 3.86
CA THR A 3 26.25 -18.01 2.90
C THR A 3 24.72 -18.07 3.00
N VAL A 4 24.03 -17.86 1.88
CA VAL A 4 22.58 -18.09 1.74
C VAL A 4 22.37 -19.44 1.06
N THR A 5 21.73 -20.38 1.75
CA THR A 5 21.47 -21.73 1.23
C THR A 5 19.99 -21.96 1.01
N PHE A 6 19.64 -22.50 -0.15
CA PHE A 6 18.29 -22.89 -0.55
C PHE A 6 18.20 -24.41 -0.59
N LYS A 7 17.77 -25.02 0.52
CA LYS A 7 17.81 -26.48 0.70
C LYS A 7 16.99 -27.23 -0.35
N HIS A 8 15.90 -26.62 -0.85
CA HIS A 8 15.02 -27.24 -1.83
C HIS A 8 15.64 -27.36 -3.23
N SER A 9 16.47 -26.40 -3.63
CA SER A 9 17.17 -26.41 -4.92
C SER A 9 18.61 -26.92 -4.82
N GLY A 10 19.15 -27.07 -3.61
CA GLY A 10 20.55 -27.47 -3.38
C GLY A 10 21.55 -26.37 -3.69
N ILE A 11 21.09 -25.13 -3.83
CA ILE A 11 21.90 -23.97 -4.20
C ILE A 11 22.39 -23.26 -2.94
N SER A 12 23.70 -22.97 -2.88
CA SER A 12 24.30 -22.12 -1.85
C SER A 12 25.11 -21.02 -2.54
N VAL A 13 24.89 -19.78 -2.12
CA VAL A 13 25.55 -18.61 -2.69
C VAL A 13 26.05 -17.70 -1.58
N GLU A 14 27.25 -17.16 -1.78
CA GLU A 14 27.77 -16.05 -0.99
C GLU A 14 27.05 -14.76 -1.40
N ALA A 15 26.61 -14.00 -0.41
CA ALA A 15 25.91 -12.73 -0.60
C ALA A 15 26.51 -11.65 0.28
N GLU A 16 26.34 -10.40 -0.11
CA GLU A 16 26.79 -9.26 0.72
C GLU A 16 25.77 -8.98 1.82
N GLU A 17 26.25 -8.58 3.00
CA GLU A 17 25.35 -8.10 4.06
C GLU A 17 24.58 -6.86 3.56
N GLY A 18 23.27 -6.86 3.73
CA GLY A 18 22.36 -5.83 3.20
C GLY A 18 21.87 -6.10 1.77
N GLU A 19 22.36 -7.13 1.07
CA GLU A 19 21.82 -7.54 -0.23
C GLU A 19 20.38 -8.05 -0.06
N TRP A 20 19.46 -7.68 -0.96
CA TRP A 20 18.08 -8.17 -0.89
C TRP A 20 18.03 -9.66 -1.19
N LEU A 21 17.37 -10.44 -0.33
CA LEU A 21 17.24 -11.88 -0.54
C LEU A 21 16.46 -12.22 -1.80
N TYR A 22 15.56 -11.35 -2.26
CA TYR A 22 14.95 -11.46 -3.58
C TYR A 22 16.01 -11.45 -4.70
N ASP A 23 16.94 -10.49 -4.68
CA ASP A 23 17.97 -10.37 -5.73
C ASP A 23 18.92 -11.58 -5.69
N VAL A 24 19.26 -12.07 -4.49
CA VAL A 24 20.02 -13.32 -4.28
C VAL A 24 19.28 -14.50 -4.89
N CYS A 25 17.97 -14.64 -4.64
CA CYS A 25 17.16 -15.72 -5.22
C CYS A 25 17.08 -15.64 -6.74
N ASP A 26 16.89 -14.44 -7.29
CA ASP A 26 16.71 -14.20 -8.73
C ASP A 26 18.01 -14.48 -9.50
N ARG A 27 19.15 -13.97 -9.01
CA ARG A 27 20.46 -14.18 -9.68
C ARG A 27 21.00 -15.59 -9.56
N SER A 28 20.56 -16.35 -8.55
CA SER A 28 21.00 -17.73 -8.33
C SER A 28 20.03 -18.76 -8.88
N ASP A 29 18.88 -18.34 -9.43
CA ASP A 29 17.78 -19.21 -9.86
C ASP A 29 17.36 -20.17 -8.72
N ALA A 30 17.25 -19.63 -7.51
CA ALA A 30 17.09 -20.40 -6.28
C ALA A 30 15.79 -21.21 -6.20
N GLY A 31 14.81 -20.94 -7.05
CA GLY A 31 13.51 -21.62 -7.07
C GLY A 31 12.44 -21.05 -6.12
N ILE A 32 12.70 -19.92 -5.46
CA ILE A 32 11.68 -19.20 -4.66
C ILE A 32 10.77 -18.39 -5.59
N PRO A 33 9.44 -18.61 -5.58
CA PRO A 33 8.54 -17.84 -6.42
C PRO A 33 8.25 -16.46 -5.85
N PHE A 34 8.25 -15.45 -6.72
CA PHE A 34 7.92 -14.07 -6.36
C PHE A 34 6.79 -13.54 -7.24
N ALA A 35 5.80 -12.90 -6.62
CA ALA A 35 4.78 -12.16 -7.35
C ALA A 35 4.85 -10.67 -6.99
N CYS A 36 4.49 -10.28 -5.76
CA CYS A 36 4.42 -8.85 -5.40
C CYS A 36 5.73 -8.16 -5.05
N LYS A 37 6.78 -8.92 -4.73
CA LYS A 37 8.10 -8.43 -4.28
C LYS A 37 8.04 -7.31 -3.22
N ALA A 38 7.00 -7.37 -2.39
CA ALA A 38 6.71 -6.34 -1.41
C ALA A 38 6.07 -6.93 -0.16
N GLY A 39 5.78 -8.23 -0.13
CA GLY A 39 5.22 -8.93 1.03
C GLY A 39 3.72 -8.75 1.25
N ALA A 40 2.96 -8.47 0.18
CA ALA A 40 1.49 -8.54 0.17
C ALA A 40 0.99 -9.96 -0.17
N CYS A 41 1.40 -10.51 -1.31
CA CYS A 41 0.78 -11.72 -1.87
C CYS A 41 1.15 -13.05 -1.18
N GLY A 42 2.18 -13.07 -0.33
CA GLY A 42 2.65 -14.30 0.33
C GLY A 42 3.30 -15.34 -0.60
N THR A 43 3.39 -15.10 -1.91
CA THR A 43 3.92 -16.07 -2.89
C THR A 43 5.31 -16.59 -2.49
N CYS A 44 6.20 -15.70 -2.04
CA CYS A 44 7.55 -16.08 -1.63
C CYS A 44 7.67 -16.68 -0.23
N ALA A 45 6.56 -16.88 0.51
CA ALA A 45 6.60 -17.41 1.86
C ALA A 45 7.37 -18.73 1.90
N THR A 46 8.44 -18.73 2.69
CA THR A 46 9.40 -19.83 2.74
C THR A 46 9.82 -20.02 4.20
N PRO A 47 9.86 -21.27 4.70
CA PRO A 47 10.38 -21.55 6.03
C PRO A 47 11.88 -21.32 6.08
N VAL A 48 12.37 -20.81 7.19
CA VAL A 48 13.79 -20.70 7.52
C VAL A 48 14.16 -21.92 8.35
N VAL A 49 15.09 -22.73 7.85
CA VAL A 49 15.57 -23.96 8.48
C VAL A 49 16.58 -23.64 9.60
N SER A 50 17.43 -22.64 9.40
CA SER A 50 18.40 -22.14 10.38
C SER A 50 18.87 -20.73 10.04
N GLY A 51 19.35 -19.98 11.03
CA GLY A 51 19.86 -18.61 10.84
C GLY A 51 18.76 -17.55 10.74
N ILE A 52 17.58 -17.81 11.31
CA ILE A 52 16.47 -16.85 11.29
C ILE A 52 16.78 -15.61 12.13
N GLU A 53 17.60 -15.77 13.16
CA GLU A 53 18.15 -14.73 14.03
C GLU A 53 19.12 -13.78 13.31
N HIS A 54 19.63 -14.18 12.14
CA HIS A 54 20.45 -13.33 11.29
C HIS A 54 19.60 -12.44 10.37
N LEU A 55 18.30 -12.67 10.25
CA LEU A 55 17.41 -11.86 9.42
C LEU A 55 16.86 -10.67 10.22
N ALA A 56 16.52 -9.59 9.52
CA ALA A 56 15.80 -8.48 10.13
C ALA A 56 14.48 -8.92 10.77
N ASP A 57 14.06 -8.21 11.82
CA ASP A 57 12.82 -8.45 12.55
C ASP A 57 11.60 -8.54 11.63
N ILE A 58 10.61 -9.31 12.06
CA ILE A 58 9.36 -9.45 11.30
C ILE A 58 8.63 -8.09 11.22
N THR A 59 8.27 -7.69 10.02
CA THR A 59 7.48 -6.47 9.84
C THR A 59 5.99 -6.77 10.03
N ALA A 60 5.18 -5.78 10.42
CA ALA A 60 3.73 -5.97 10.54
C ALA A 60 3.06 -6.39 9.21
N ARG A 61 3.64 -5.96 8.07
CA ARG A 61 3.19 -6.36 6.74
C ARG A 61 3.45 -7.85 6.51
N GLU A 62 4.66 -8.30 6.84
CA GLU A 62 5.06 -9.70 6.76
C GLU A 62 4.18 -10.58 7.67
N ALA A 63 4.02 -10.18 8.94
CA ALA A 63 3.19 -10.90 9.91
C ALA A 63 1.73 -11.03 9.44
N ARG A 64 1.13 -9.95 8.92
CA ARG A 64 -0.24 -9.98 8.37
C ARG A 64 -0.35 -10.99 7.23
N THR A 65 0.57 -10.95 6.29
CA THR A 65 0.56 -11.84 5.11
C THR A 65 0.75 -13.30 5.52
N LEU A 66 1.71 -13.59 6.40
CA LEU A 66 1.94 -14.95 6.91
C LEU A 66 0.76 -15.46 7.75
N ASN A 67 0.17 -14.62 8.60
CA ASN A 67 -1.02 -14.97 9.38
C ASN A 67 -2.24 -15.26 8.48
N ASN A 68 -2.45 -14.49 7.43
CA ASN A 68 -3.51 -14.75 6.45
C ASN A 68 -3.32 -16.10 5.73
N MET A 69 -2.07 -16.49 5.52
CA MET A 69 -1.70 -17.82 5.01
C MET A 69 -1.71 -18.91 6.08
N ARG A 70 -2.00 -18.57 7.35
CA ARG A 70 -1.95 -19.47 8.52
C ARG A 70 -0.57 -20.12 8.71
N LEU A 71 0.48 -19.35 8.44
CA LEU A 71 1.87 -19.77 8.61
C LEU A 71 2.44 -19.25 9.92
N ASP A 72 3.33 -20.04 10.51
CA ASP A 72 3.98 -19.74 11.77
C ASP A 72 5.08 -18.67 11.61
N LEU A 73 4.95 -17.59 12.38
CA LEU A 73 5.84 -16.43 12.36
C LEU A 73 7.20 -16.72 13.00
N ASP A 74 7.41 -17.84 13.68
CA ASP A 74 8.72 -18.21 14.22
C ASP A 74 9.54 -19.03 13.22
N THR A 75 8.89 -19.56 12.19
CA THR A 75 9.52 -20.47 11.22
C THR A 75 9.46 -19.97 9.78
N HIS A 76 8.55 -19.06 9.43
CA HIS A 76 8.39 -18.57 8.07
C HIS A 76 8.76 -17.10 7.93
N ARG A 77 9.31 -16.76 6.76
CA ARG A 77 9.63 -15.40 6.35
C ARG A 77 9.23 -15.17 4.90
N LEU A 78 9.13 -13.90 4.52
CA LEU A 78 8.95 -13.47 3.14
C LEU A 78 10.29 -12.95 2.60
N PRO A 79 11.05 -13.71 1.79
CA PRO A 79 12.34 -13.28 1.24
C PRO A 79 12.30 -11.92 0.52
N CYS A 80 11.15 -11.53 -0.05
CA CYS A 80 11.02 -10.22 -0.69
C CYS A 80 10.97 -9.03 0.28
N LEU A 81 10.94 -9.29 1.59
CA LEU A 81 10.99 -8.28 2.64
C LEU A 81 12.27 -8.38 3.48
N LYS A 82 13.21 -9.24 3.10
CA LYS A 82 14.43 -9.51 3.85
C LYS A 82 15.67 -9.17 3.05
N ASP A 83 16.65 -8.66 3.77
CA ASP A 83 18.03 -8.54 3.38
C ASP A 83 18.85 -9.67 4.02
N VAL A 84 20.05 -9.86 3.48
CA VAL A 84 21.06 -10.76 4.02
C VAL A 84 21.68 -10.11 5.24
N GLY A 85 21.59 -10.75 6.42
CA GLY A 85 22.27 -10.26 7.62
C GLY A 85 23.68 -10.80 7.80
N ALA A 86 24.28 -10.55 8.95
CA ALA A 86 25.70 -10.81 9.20
C ALA A 86 26.11 -12.29 9.23
N GLY A 87 25.16 -13.23 9.30
CA GLY A 87 25.43 -14.66 9.42
C GLY A 87 24.67 -15.51 8.40
N ASP A 88 25.04 -16.78 8.29
CA ASP A 88 24.48 -17.70 7.32
C ASP A 88 22.99 -17.96 7.55
N VAL A 89 22.25 -18.18 6.48
CA VAL A 89 20.81 -18.51 6.54
C VAL A 89 20.48 -19.65 5.60
N VAL A 90 19.64 -20.57 6.08
CA VAL A 90 19.19 -21.73 5.29
C VAL A 90 17.68 -21.64 5.10
N TRP A 91 17.26 -21.53 3.85
CA TRP A 91 15.86 -21.52 3.42
C TRP A 91 15.39 -22.93 3.06
N GLY A 92 14.19 -23.28 3.49
CA GLY A 92 13.53 -24.55 3.21
C GLY A 92 12.80 -24.56 1.88
N GLN A 93 11.73 -25.36 1.79
CA GLN A 93 10.86 -25.45 0.63
C GLN A 93 9.83 -24.31 0.64
N PRO A 94 9.75 -23.47 -0.41
CA PRO A 94 8.71 -22.44 -0.51
C PRO A 94 7.31 -23.04 -0.41
N VAL A 95 6.41 -22.33 0.27
CA VAL A 95 5.02 -22.77 0.48
C VAL A 95 4.26 -22.85 -0.84
N ASN A 96 4.58 -21.95 -1.77
CA ASN A 96 4.02 -21.95 -3.11
C ASN A 96 5.06 -22.46 -4.11
N VAL A 97 4.63 -23.07 -5.20
CA VAL A 97 5.50 -23.50 -6.30
C VAL A 97 5.49 -22.46 -7.43
N ALA A 98 6.53 -22.43 -8.26
CA ALA A 98 6.67 -21.46 -9.35
C ALA A 98 5.47 -21.43 -10.32
N GLU A 99 4.79 -22.56 -10.55
CA GLU A 99 3.58 -22.62 -11.38
C GLU A 99 2.38 -21.87 -10.77
N THR A 100 2.38 -21.62 -9.46
CA THR A 100 1.40 -20.79 -8.74
C THR A 100 1.82 -19.33 -8.57
N ALA A 101 3.01 -18.95 -9.06
CA ALA A 101 3.40 -17.55 -9.14
C ALA A 101 2.55 -16.89 -10.23
N THR A 102 1.43 -16.28 -9.81
CA THR A 102 0.64 -15.42 -10.69
C THR A 102 1.60 -14.40 -11.30
N THR A 103 1.83 -14.49 -12.60
CA THR A 103 2.70 -13.58 -13.33
C THR A 103 2.01 -12.24 -13.34
N LEU A 104 2.37 -11.38 -12.39
CA LEU A 104 1.79 -10.05 -12.31
C LEU A 104 2.41 -9.22 -13.44
N GLY A 105 1.54 -8.62 -14.25
CA GLY A 105 1.91 -8.05 -15.53
C GLY A 105 2.96 -6.96 -15.38
N SER A 106 4.02 -7.04 -16.18
CA SER A 106 4.85 -5.88 -16.48
C SER A 106 4.14 -5.07 -17.57
N HIS A 107 3.97 -3.77 -17.33
CA HIS A 107 3.27 -2.87 -18.22
C HIS A 107 4.20 -1.75 -18.66
N THR A 108 4.27 -1.55 -19.98
CA THR A 108 4.81 -0.31 -20.54
C THR A 108 3.71 0.75 -20.45
N VAL A 109 3.98 1.84 -19.73
CA VAL A 109 3.00 2.90 -19.51
C VAL A 109 3.51 4.23 -20.02
N LEU A 110 2.60 5.03 -20.56
CA LEU A 110 2.83 6.38 -21.05
C LEU A 110 2.34 7.37 -19.99
N VAL A 111 3.16 8.33 -19.60
CA VAL A 111 2.73 9.47 -18.79
C VAL A 111 1.78 10.31 -19.64
N GLU A 112 0.50 10.34 -19.29
CA GLU A 112 -0.52 11.10 -20.00
C GLU A 112 -0.62 12.52 -19.46
N SER A 113 -0.67 12.69 -18.14
CA SER A 113 -0.74 14.00 -17.52
C SER A 113 -0.06 14.06 -16.16
N PHE A 114 0.39 15.26 -15.80
CA PHE A 114 0.96 15.59 -14.50
C PHE A 114 0.21 16.81 -13.95
N ARG A 115 -0.44 16.64 -12.80
CA ARG A 115 -1.26 17.68 -12.17
C ARG A 115 -0.77 17.93 -10.74
N PRO A 116 -0.11 19.08 -10.47
CA PRO A 116 0.14 19.52 -9.10
C PRO A 116 -1.19 19.69 -8.36
N LEU A 117 -1.32 19.07 -7.19
CA LEU A 117 -2.48 19.23 -6.32
C LEU A 117 -2.24 20.30 -5.25
N ASN A 118 -0.99 20.41 -4.79
CA ASN A 118 -0.47 21.50 -3.98
C ASN A 118 1.05 21.59 -4.18
N LEU A 119 1.77 22.29 -3.29
CA LEU A 119 3.23 22.49 -3.41
C LEU A 119 4.07 21.21 -3.29
N SER A 120 3.55 20.18 -2.62
CA SER A 120 4.30 18.93 -2.36
C SER A 120 3.64 17.69 -2.94
N VAL A 121 2.36 17.73 -3.32
CA VAL A 121 1.60 16.58 -3.80
C VAL A 121 1.23 16.80 -5.26
N ALA A 122 1.45 15.78 -6.07
CA ALA A 122 1.02 15.74 -7.47
C ALA A 122 0.26 14.45 -7.77
N GLU A 123 -0.67 14.55 -8.70
CA GLU A 123 -1.33 13.42 -9.33
C GLU A 123 -0.72 13.21 -10.71
N VAL A 124 -0.36 11.96 -11.02
CA VAL A 124 0.19 11.59 -12.33
C VAL A 124 -0.69 10.53 -12.92
N ARG A 125 -1.18 10.76 -14.14
CA ARG A 125 -2.02 9.83 -14.89
C ARG A 125 -1.19 9.12 -15.95
N PHE A 126 -1.38 7.81 -16.03
CA PHE A 126 -0.69 6.94 -16.96
C PHE A 126 -1.68 6.25 -17.88
N TYR A 127 -1.32 6.10 -19.14
CA TYR A 127 -1.99 5.26 -20.13
C TYR A 127 -1.24 3.94 -20.30
N VAL A 128 -1.96 2.83 -20.32
CA VAL A 128 -1.44 1.47 -20.52
C VAL A 128 -1.72 1.04 -21.96
N GLY A 129 -0.67 0.82 -22.75
CA GLY A 129 -0.79 0.57 -24.19
C GLY A 129 -1.21 -0.85 -24.61
N SER A 130 -1.31 -1.80 -23.68
CA SER A 130 -1.72 -3.21 -23.91
C SER A 130 -3.25 -3.38 -23.84
N GLU A 131 -3.76 -4.62 -23.72
CA GLU A 131 -5.20 -4.97 -23.58
C GLU A 131 -5.91 -4.38 -22.34
N GLY A 132 -5.30 -3.42 -21.66
CA GLY A 132 -5.69 -2.91 -20.36
C GLY A 132 -5.20 -3.82 -19.23
N PHE A 133 -5.51 -3.42 -17.99
CA PHE A 133 -5.18 -4.20 -16.81
C PHE A 133 -6.35 -4.15 -15.82
N ALA A 134 -6.68 -5.31 -15.25
CA ALA A 134 -7.73 -5.43 -14.25
C ALA A 134 -7.12 -5.30 -12.86
N TYR A 135 -7.75 -4.52 -11.98
CA TYR A 135 -7.33 -4.34 -10.60
C TYR A 135 -8.53 -4.15 -9.67
N ARG A 136 -8.31 -4.30 -8.37
CA ARG A 136 -9.30 -4.01 -7.33
C ARG A 136 -9.01 -2.65 -6.67
N PRO A 137 -10.03 -1.88 -6.27
CA PRO A 137 -9.83 -0.57 -5.69
C PRO A 137 -9.04 -0.67 -4.39
N GLY A 138 -7.92 0.05 -4.32
CA GLY A 138 -6.96 0.01 -3.20
C GLY A 138 -5.61 -0.63 -3.52
N GLN A 139 -5.51 -1.35 -4.64
CA GLN A 139 -4.25 -1.90 -5.14
C GLN A 139 -3.24 -0.82 -5.59
N TYR A 140 -1.98 -1.22 -5.80
CA TYR A 140 -0.87 -0.35 -6.17
C TYR A 140 -0.05 -0.91 -7.34
N MET A 141 0.75 -0.04 -7.96
CA MET A 141 1.74 -0.39 -8.98
C MET A 141 3.16 -0.19 -8.42
N ILE A 142 4.11 -1.00 -8.87
CA ILE A 142 5.54 -0.85 -8.55
C ILE A 142 6.22 -0.10 -9.71
N PHE A 143 6.92 0.96 -9.36
CA PHE A 143 7.73 1.78 -10.25
C PHE A 143 9.19 1.45 -10.04
N MET A 144 9.89 1.22 -11.15
CA MET A 144 11.34 1.07 -11.17
C MET A 144 11.98 2.45 -11.29
N VAL A 145 12.69 2.89 -10.25
CA VAL A 145 13.40 4.17 -10.26
C VAL A 145 14.74 3.98 -11.00
N PRO A 146 14.95 4.62 -12.17
CA PRO A 146 16.17 4.45 -12.95
C PRO A 146 17.35 5.25 -12.36
N ASN A 147 18.55 5.00 -12.90
CA ASN A 147 19.77 5.79 -12.65
C ASN A 147 20.26 5.82 -11.19
N LEU A 148 20.17 4.68 -10.52
CA LEU A 148 20.75 4.45 -9.19
C LEU A 148 21.71 3.26 -9.27
N PRO A 149 22.75 3.20 -8.41
CA PRO A 149 23.68 2.06 -8.38
C PRO A 149 22.98 0.71 -8.21
N HIS A 150 21.86 0.72 -7.48
CA HIS A 150 20.94 -0.40 -7.36
C HIS A 150 19.52 0.06 -7.73
N PRO A 151 18.79 -0.66 -8.62
CA PRO A 151 17.43 -0.30 -9.00
C PRO A 151 16.50 -0.24 -7.79
N ILE A 152 15.90 0.91 -7.54
CA ILE A 152 14.98 1.07 -6.41
C ILE A 152 13.55 0.84 -6.88
N ARG A 153 12.84 -0.09 -6.24
CA ARG A 153 11.41 -0.34 -6.41
C ARG A 153 10.60 0.56 -5.48
N ARG A 154 9.55 1.23 -6.00
CA ARG A 154 8.63 2.05 -5.20
C ARG A 154 7.19 1.75 -5.52
N SER A 155 6.40 1.53 -4.48
CA SER A 155 4.97 1.23 -4.59
C SER A 155 4.17 2.54 -4.55
N TYR A 156 3.24 2.69 -5.48
CA TYR A 156 2.28 3.80 -5.49
C TYR A 156 0.87 3.27 -5.72
N SER A 157 -0.03 3.54 -4.76
CA SER A 157 -1.43 3.13 -4.85
C SER A 157 -2.13 3.76 -6.04
N ILE A 158 -2.93 2.95 -6.73
CA ILE A 158 -3.81 3.40 -7.80
C ILE A 158 -4.95 4.20 -7.16
N SER A 159 -5.25 5.36 -7.74
CA SER A 159 -6.26 6.30 -7.25
C SER A 159 -7.47 6.48 -8.18
N THR A 160 -7.46 5.84 -9.35
CA THR A 160 -8.61 5.71 -10.25
C THR A 160 -9.49 4.52 -9.86
N PRO A 161 -10.80 4.54 -10.17
CA PRO A 161 -11.66 3.36 -10.06
C PRO A 161 -11.31 2.32 -11.15
N PRO A 162 -11.53 1.02 -10.89
CA PRO A 162 -11.14 -0.08 -11.79
C PRO A 162 -11.93 -0.15 -13.11
N SER A 163 -12.91 0.72 -13.30
CA SER A 163 -13.67 0.83 -14.54
C SER A 163 -12.84 1.35 -15.72
N ASP A 164 -11.78 2.12 -15.46
CA ASP A 164 -10.82 2.57 -16.49
C ASP A 164 -9.64 1.61 -16.59
N VAL A 165 -9.81 0.53 -17.36
CA VAL A 165 -8.79 -0.52 -17.52
C VAL A 165 -7.56 -0.08 -18.31
N ARG A 166 -7.58 1.11 -18.93
CA ARG A 166 -6.46 1.62 -19.74
C ARG A 166 -5.70 2.74 -19.08
N HIS A 167 -6.17 3.26 -17.95
CA HIS A 167 -5.47 4.30 -17.24
C HIS A 167 -5.42 4.05 -15.76
N PHE A 168 -4.39 4.60 -15.14
CA PHE A 168 -4.38 4.75 -13.71
C PHE A 168 -3.72 6.04 -13.28
N GLU A 169 -4.12 6.50 -12.11
CA GLU A 169 -3.53 7.68 -11.48
C GLU A 169 -2.85 7.29 -10.18
N VAL A 170 -1.70 7.90 -9.91
CA VAL A 170 -1.06 7.84 -8.59
C VAL A 170 -1.03 9.23 -7.98
N CYS A 171 -1.17 9.32 -6.66
CA CYS A 171 -1.07 10.56 -5.90
C CYS A 171 0.17 10.51 -5.01
N VAL A 172 1.16 11.35 -5.31
CA VAL A 172 2.53 11.23 -4.78
C VAL A 172 2.98 12.53 -4.14
N ARG A 173 3.41 12.43 -2.88
CA ARG A 173 4.05 13.50 -2.13
C ARG A 173 5.55 13.48 -2.40
N SER A 174 6.10 14.64 -2.74
CA SER A 174 7.52 14.89 -2.82
C SER A 174 8.14 14.83 -1.43
N VAL A 175 9.20 14.03 -1.28
CA VAL A 175 10.00 13.91 -0.07
C VAL A 175 11.40 14.42 -0.37
N ALA A 176 11.89 15.35 0.45
CA ALA A 176 13.24 15.88 0.32
C ALA A 176 14.28 14.74 0.33
N GLY A 177 15.13 14.68 -0.70
CA GLY A 177 16.11 13.60 -0.88
C GLY A 177 15.53 12.24 -1.30
N GLY A 178 14.21 12.08 -1.39
CA GLY A 178 13.57 10.81 -1.76
C GLY A 178 13.75 10.45 -3.23
N ALA A 179 14.47 9.38 -3.54
CA ALA A 179 14.75 8.97 -4.93
C ALA A 179 13.46 8.69 -5.73
N GLY A 180 12.51 7.95 -5.14
CA GLY A 180 11.24 7.58 -5.78
C GLY A 180 10.29 8.74 -6.00
N SER A 181 9.95 9.46 -4.92
CA SER A 181 9.01 10.58 -5.00
C SER A 181 9.51 11.66 -5.96
N ASN A 182 10.81 11.94 -5.94
CA ASN A 182 11.40 12.94 -6.84
C ASN A 182 11.51 12.44 -8.29
N PHE A 183 11.62 11.12 -8.51
CA PHE A 183 11.52 10.55 -9.85
C PHE A 183 10.11 10.76 -10.42
N VAL A 184 9.06 10.41 -9.68
CA VAL A 184 7.67 10.63 -10.13
C VAL A 184 7.38 12.12 -10.38
N HIS A 185 7.87 13.02 -9.53
CA HIS A 185 7.72 14.48 -9.71
C HIS A 185 8.50 15.05 -10.91
N ARG A 186 9.47 14.31 -11.44
CA ARG A 186 10.20 14.68 -12.67
C ARG A 186 9.57 14.12 -13.94
N LEU A 187 8.58 13.24 -13.83
CA LEU A 187 7.89 12.70 -15.00
C LEU A 187 7.19 13.82 -15.78
N ARG A 188 7.16 13.68 -17.09
CA ARG A 188 6.54 14.61 -18.03
C ARG A 188 5.64 13.85 -19.00
N PRO A 189 4.50 14.46 -19.40
CA PRO A 189 3.67 13.88 -20.45
C PRO A 189 4.47 13.47 -21.68
N GLY A 190 4.16 12.30 -22.24
CA GLY A 190 4.88 11.72 -23.38
C GLY A 190 6.01 10.77 -23.01
N GLN A 191 6.45 10.71 -21.75
CA GLN A 191 7.47 9.76 -21.30
C GLN A 191 6.89 8.36 -21.10
N THR A 192 7.68 7.33 -21.42
CA THR A 192 7.34 5.93 -21.17
C THR A 192 8.18 5.35 -20.06
N LEU A 193 7.60 4.46 -19.26
CA LEU A 193 8.31 3.72 -18.21
C LEU A 193 7.71 2.34 -18.01
N GLN A 194 8.51 1.45 -17.41
CA GLN A 194 8.05 0.14 -16.98
C GLN A 194 7.50 0.20 -15.55
N VAL A 195 6.33 -0.39 -15.37
CA VAL A 195 5.74 -0.63 -14.06
C VAL A 195 5.34 -2.10 -13.95
N GLU A 196 5.24 -2.59 -12.73
CA GLU A 196 4.73 -3.93 -12.44
C GLU A 196 3.42 -3.79 -11.65
N GLY A 197 2.44 -4.65 -11.89
CA GLY A 197 1.22 -4.72 -11.09
C GLY A 197 -0.04 -5.16 -11.85
N PRO A 198 -1.21 -5.08 -11.19
CA PRO A 198 -1.44 -4.47 -9.88
C PRO A 198 -1.07 -5.40 -8.70
N PHE A 199 -0.85 -4.82 -7.52
CA PHE A 199 -0.51 -5.55 -6.29
C PHE A 199 -1.31 -5.05 -5.08
N GLY A 200 -1.32 -5.84 -4.01
CA GLY A 200 -1.84 -5.42 -2.70
C GLY A 200 -3.18 -6.04 -2.34
N ASP A 201 -3.37 -6.20 -1.02
CA ASP A 201 -4.55 -6.83 -0.40
C ASP A 201 -5.39 -5.82 0.40
N PHE A 202 -4.95 -4.56 0.47
CA PHE A 202 -5.77 -3.46 0.96
C PHE A 202 -6.80 -3.10 -0.10
N VAL A 203 -7.83 -3.92 -0.22
CA VAL A 203 -8.88 -3.80 -1.24
C VAL A 203 -10.24 -3.65 -0.59
N LEU A 204 -11.13 -2.93 -1.25
CA LEU A 204 -12.52 -2.86 -0.84
C LEU A 204 -13.16 -4.25 -0.92
N ASP A 205 -13.88 -4.66 0.14
CA ASP A 205 -14.73 -5.84 0.11
C ASP A 205 -16.06 -5.43 -0.54
N GLU A 206 -16.27 -5.88 -1.77
CA GLU A 206 -17.46 -5.55 -2.56
C GLU A 206 -18.70 -6.34 -2.13
N ASP A 207 -18.51 -7.49 -1.50
CA ASP A 207 -19.59 -8.39 -1.07
C ASP A 207 -20.09 -8.03 0.34
N SER A 208 -19.28 -7.31 1.12
CA SER A 208 -19.66 -6.83 2.45
C SER A 208 -20.79 -5.79 2.40
N PRO A 209 -21.91 -6.01 3.13
CA PRO A 209 -22.98 -5.03 3.25
C PRO A 209 -22.71 -3.97 4.32
N ARG A 210 -21.59 -4.06 5.05
CA ARG A 210 -21.27 -3.21 6.21
C ARG A 210 -21.07 -1.76 5.80
N ASP A 211 -21.34 -0.82 6.69
CA ASP A 211 -20.97 0.57 6.47
C ASP A 211 -19.44 0.73 6.49
N ILE A 212 -18.94 1.82 5.91
CA ILE A 212 -17.50 2.03 5.72
C ILE A 212 -17.01 3.23 6.50
N ILE A 213 -15.94 3.02 7.26
CA ILE A 213 -15.15 4.09 7.87
C ILE A 213 -13.79 4.14 7.18
N MET A 214 -13.48 5.26 6.54
CA MET A 214 -12.20 5.48 5.87
C MET A 214 -11.37 6.48 6.69
N ILE A 215 -10.10 6.16 6.95
CA ILE A 215 -9.17 7.03 7.66
C ILE A 215 -7.93 7.18 6.80
N ALA A 216 -7.59 8.41 6.42
CA ALA A 216 -6.43 8.69 5.59
C ALA A 216 -5.60 9.84 6.13
N THR A 217 -4.29 9.79 5.92
CA THR A 217 -3.42 10.97 6.10
C THR A 217 -2.53 11.20 4.89
N GLY A 218 -2.41 12.46 4.46
CA GLY A 218 -1.59 12.82 3.30
C GLY A 218 -1.95 11.98 2.06
N THR A 219 -0.96 11.46 1.35
CA THR A 219 -1.20 10.64 0.15
C THR A 219 -1.77 9.25 0.41
N GLY A 220 -1.99 8.85 1.68
CA GLY A 220 -2.85 7.71 1.99
C GLY A 220 -4.29 7.88 1.47
N MET A 221 -4.65 9.09 1.03
CA MET A 221 -5.85 9.37 0.27
C MET A 221 -5.91 8.66 -1.10
N ALA A 222 -4.78 8.23 -1.67
CA ALA A 222 -4.73 7.62 -3.01
C ALA A 222 -5.60 6.35 -3.14
N PRO A 223 -5.39 5.28 -2.35
CA PRO A 223 -6.25 4.10 -2.43
C PRO A 223 -7.70 4.40 -1.99
N ILE A 224 -7.88 5.31 -1.03
CA ILE A 224 -9.20 5.74 -0.54
C ILE A 224 -10.00 6.41 -1.67
N LYS A 225 -9.36 7.27 -2.48
CA LYS A 225 -9.99 7.86 -3.66
C LYS A 225 -10.46 6.78 -4.64
N SER A 226 -9.62 5.77 -4.92
CA SER A 226 -10.00 4.65 -5.79
C SER A 226 -11.26 3.93 -5.29
N MET A 227 -11.32 3.60 -3.99
CA MET A 227 -12.49 2.98 -3.36
C MET A 227 -13.75 3.86 -3.41
N LEU A 228 -13.61 5.16 -3.10
CA LEU A 228 -14.74 6.10 -3.12
C LEU A 228 -15.33 6.28 -4.52
N MET A 229 -14.48 6.42 -5.53
CA MET A 229 -14.92 6.55 -6.92
C MET A 229 -15.60 5.27 -7.40
N HIS A 230 -15.06 4.09 -7.04
CA HIS A 230 -15.68 2.80 -7.36
C HIS A 230 -17.07 2.66 -6.74
N LEU A 231 -17.21 3.00 -5.44
CA LEU A 231 -18.49 2.98 -4.73
C LEU A 231 -19.53 3.93 -5.36
N LEU A 232 -19.10 5.12 -5.78
CA LEU A 232 -19.94 6.09 -6.47
C LEU A 232 -20.44 5.56 -7.82
N GLU A 233 -19.52 5.04 -8.66
CA GLU A 233 -19.86 4.46 -9.96
C GLU A 233 -20.81 3.27 -9.85
N ARG A 234 -20.63 2.47 -8.78
CA ARG A 234 -21.48 1.33 -8.47
C ARG A 234 -22.81 1.70 -7.83
N ARG A 235 -23.04 3.00 -7.55
CA ARG A 235 -24.23 3.52 -6.87
C ARG A 235 -24.50 2.79 -5.56
N SER A 236 -23.44 2.53 -4.80
CA SER A 236 -23.52 1.84 -3.53
C SER A 236 -24.47 2.56 -2.57
N ARG A 237 -25.14 1.78 -1.72
CA ARG A 237 -26.04 2.30 -0.66
C ARG A 237 -25.40 2.30 0.72
N ARG A 238 -24.16 1.79 0.83
CA ARG A 238 -23.40 1.72 2.08
C ARG A 238 -23.14 3.15 2.57
N ARG A 239 -23.25 3.40 3.88
CA ARG A 239 -22.84 4.70 4.42
C ARG A 239 -21.33 4.73 4.49
N VAL A 240 -20.72 5.85 4.10
CA VAL A 240 -19.27 6.01 4.07
C VAL A 240 -18.90 7.27 4.82
N ARG A 241 -18.08 7.13 5.87
CA ARG A 241 -17.50 8.27 6.61
C ARG A 241 -15.99 8.32 6.39
N LEU A 242 -15.50 9.42 5.85
CA LEU A 242 -14.08 9.67 5.67
C LEU A 242 -13.51 10.64 6.70
N PHE A 243 -12.43 10.26 7.36
CA PHE A 243 -11.59 11.13 8.18
C PHE A 243 -10.25 11.36 7.48
N PHE A 244 -10.04 12.58 6.99
CA PHE A 244 -8.85 12.92 6.21
C PHE A 244 -7.95 13.91 6.96
N GLY A 245 -6.79 13.43 7.42
CA GLY A 245 -5.84 14.19 8.22
C GLY A 245 -4.70 14.80 7.41
N LEU A 246 -4.47 16.09 7.61
CA LEU A 246 -3.36 16.87 7.05
C LEU A 246 -2.77 17.77 8.13
N ARG A 247 -1.66 18.46 7.86
CA ARG A 247 -1.01 19.31 8.88
C ARG A 247 -1.53 20.73 8.80
N HIS A 248 -1.39 21.36 7.66
CA HIS A 248 -1.73 22.76 7.43
C HIS A 248 -2.75 22.91 6.28
N GLU A 249 -3.33 24.09 6.15
CA GLU A 249 -4.25 24.48 5.08
C GLU A 249 -3.56 24.39 3.72
N SER A 250 -2.26 24.68 3.65
CA SER A 250 -1.43 24.55 2.44
C SER A 250 -1.25 23.10 1.99
N ASP A 251 -1.51 22.12 2.87
CA ASP A 251 -1.47 20.70 2.54
C ASP A 251 -2.80 20.20 1.98
N LEU A 252 -3.85 21.02 1.92
CA LEU A 252 -5.15 20.62 1.40
C LEU A 252 -5.06 20.24 -0.08
N PHE A 253 -5.69 19.13 -0.44
CA PHE A 253 -5.93 18.71 -1.82
C PHE A 253 -7.20 17.86 -1.91
N TYR A 254 -7.69 17.65 -3.13
CA TYR A 254 -8.96 16.94 -3.41
C TYR A 254 -10.20 17.52 -2.70
N THR A 255 -10.15 18.76 -2.24
CA THR A 255 -11.30 19.40 -1.56
C THR A 255 -12.52 19.50 -2.46
N ASP A 256 -12.33 19.84 -3.74
CA ASP A 256 -13.40 19.83 -4.75
C ASP A 256 -13.96 18.43 -5.02
N LEU A 257 -13.09 17.42 -5.10
CA LEU A 257 -13.50 16.04 -5.27
C LEU A 257 -14.40 15.59 -4.11
N LEU A 258 -14.01 15.90 -2.87
CA LEU A 258 -14.79 15.56 -1.67
C LEU A 258 -16.14 16.29 -1.63
N ARG A 259 -16.18 17.57 -2.03
CA ARG A 259 -17.44 18.31 -2.18
C ARG A 259 -18.34 17.67 -3.24
N GLY A 260 -17.78 17.29 -4.39
CA GLY A 260 -18.48 16.60 -5.46
C GLY A 260 -19.03 15.24 -5.02
N LEU A 261 -18.22 14.43 -4.35
CA LEU A 261 -18.64 13.14 -3.78
C LEU A 261 -19.82 13.30 -2.83
N ARG A 262 -19.75 14.27 -1.90
CA ARG A 262 -20.86 14.53 -0.95
C ARG A 262 -22.16 14.95 -1.65
N ALA A 263 -22.05 15.70 -2.75
CA ALA A 263 -23.22 16.13 -3.51
C ALA A 263 -23.87 14.98 -4.31
N HIS A 264 -23.09 13.96 -4.72
CA HIS A 264 -23.56 12.90 -5.63
C HIS A 264 -23.73 11.53 -4.95
N TYR A 265 -23.19 11.36 -3.74
CA TYR A 265 -23.30 10.14 -2.95
C TYR A 265 -24.02 10.44 -1.61
N PRO A 266 -25.34 10.21 -1.51
CA PRO A 266 -26.13 10.58 -0.32
C PRO A 266 -25.64 9.98 1.00
N GLY A 267 -25.02 8.79 0.95
CA GLY A 267 -24.46 8.12 2.13
C GLY A 267 -23.03 8.54 2.50
N PHE A 268 -22.43 9.49 1.77
CA PHE A 268 -21.05 9.92 1.98
C PHE A 268 -20.95 11.16 2.86
N GLU A 269 -20.21 11.02 3.95
CA GLU A 269 -19.79 12.12 4.81
C GLU A 269 -18.27 12.14 4.93
N TYR A 270 -17.69 13.33 5.10
CA TYR A 270 -16.27 13.46 5.33
C TYR A 270 -15.95 14.58 6.33
N LYS A 271 -14.79 14.44 6.97
CA LYS A 271 -14.18 15.46 7.81
C LYS A 271 -12.71 15.59 7.42
N VAL A 272 -12.34 16.79 6.97
CA VAL A 272 -10.93 17.17 6.82
C VAL A 272 -10.45 17.73 8.14
N ILE A 273 -9.29 17.28 8.61
CA ILE A 273 -8.78 17.50 9.95
C ILE A 273 -7.35 18.01 9.84
N LEU A 274 -7.07 19.15 10.45
CA LEU A 274 -5.75 19.78 10.41
C LEU A 274 -5.08 19.73 11.79
N SER A 275 -3.90 19.12 11.86
CA SER A 275 -3.16 18.99 13.13
C SER A 275 -2.45 20.28 13.56
N CYS A 276 -2.17 21.16 12.61
CA CYS A 276 -1.48 22.43 12.81
C CYS A 276 -2.25 23.55 12.09
N ALA A 277 -3.58 23.51 12.20
CA ALA A 277 -4.48 24.50 11.62
C ALA A 277 -4.28 25.88 12.27
N ASP A 278 -4.35 26.92 11.45
CA ASP A 278 -4.46 28.28 11.93
C ASP A 278 -5.90 28.55 12.42
N PRO A 279 -6.10 28.87 13.71
CA PRO A 279 -7.43 29.09 14.27
C PRO A 279 -8.18 30.27 13.65
N GLU A 280 -7.49 31.21 13.01
CA GLU A 280 -8.13 32.38 12.38
C GLU A 280 -8.69 32.04 11.00
N THR A 281 -8.08 31.09 10.30
CA THR A 281 -8.42 30.75 8.90
C THR A 281 -9.12 29.40 8.76
N TRP A 282 -8.99 28.49 9.73
CA TRP A 282 -9.60 27.16 9.71
C TRP A 282 -10.75 27.00 10.70
N SER A 283 -11.96 26.87 10.15
CA SER A 283 -13.19 26.60 10.91
C SER A 283 -13.50 25.10 11.07
N GLY A 284 -12.72 24.22 10.42
CA GLY A 284 -12.92 22.78 10.49
C GLY A 284 -12.38 22.13 11.77
N PRO A 285 -12.53 20.81 11.91
CA PRO A 285 -11.91 20.06 13.00
C PRO A 285 -10.38 20.27 13.06
N ARG A 286 -9.87 20.45 14.28
CA ARG A 286 -8.44 20.62 14.59
C ARG A 286 -7.96 19.46 15.46
N GLY A 287 -6.70 19.07 15.28
CA GLY A 287 -6.07 17.95 16.00
C GLY A 287 -5.65 16.82 15.06
N ARG A 288 -5.33 15.65 15.60
CA ARG A 288 -5.02 14.47 14.77
C ARG A 288 -6.28 13.66 14.51
N VAL A 289 -6.29 12.93 13.39
CA VAL A 289 -7.38 11.98 13.06
C VAL A 289 -7.61 10.99 14.20
N THR A 290 -6.53 10.51 14.83
CA THR A 290 -6.55 9.59 15.98
C THR A 290 -7.37 10.11 17.14
N ASP A 291 -7.23 11.40 17.45
CA ASP A 291 -7.88 12.05 18.59
C ASP A 291 -9.38 12.30 18.34
N LEU A 292 -9.78 12.25 17.08
CA LEU A 292 -11.13 12.53 16.64
C LEU A 292 -11.93 11.26 16.34
N ILE A 293 -11.29 10.10 16.21
CA ILE A 293 -11.99 8.80 16.13
C ILE A 293 -12.92 8.65 17.33
N GLU A 294 -12.42 8.89 18.55
CA GLU A 294 -13.22 8.79 19.78
C GLU A 294 -14.45 9.70 19.80
N ARG A 295 -14.43 10.80 19.02
CA ARG A 295 -15.55 11.76 18.95
C ARG A 295 -16.58 11.41 17.90
N TYR A 296 -16.19 10.68 16.85
CA TYR A 296 -17.02 10.49 15.66
C TYR A 296 -17.29 9.02 15.32
N VAL A 297 -16.60 8.10 15.98
CA VAL A 297 -16.79 6.65 15.86
C VAL A 297 -17.20 6.12 17.22
N THR A 298 -18.26 5.32 17.22
CA THR A 298 -18.92 4.81 18.41
C THR A 298 -18.81 3.28 18.47
N ARG A 299 -19.07 2.70 19.65
CA ARG A 299 -19.15 1.23 19.79
C ARG A 299 -20.23 0.61 18.91
N LYS A 300 -21.31 1.35 18.64
CA LYS A 300 -22.35 0.88 17.71
C LYS A 300 -21.80 0.70 16.31
N ASP A 301 -20.87 1.57 15.88
CA ASP A 301 -20.23 1.46 14.56
C ASP A 301 -19.47 0.14 14.40
N ALA A 302 -18.84 -0.35 15.46
CA ALA A 302 -18.08 -1.60 15.44
C ALA A 302 -18.93 -2.83 15.05
N GLU A 303 -20.23 -2.81 15.34
CA GLU A 303 -21.14 -3.93 15.05
C GLU A 303 -21.50 -4.06 13.56
N HIS A 304 -21.44 -2.96 12.81
CA HIS A 304 -21.99 -2.90 11.45
C HIS A 304 -21.09 -2.19 10.43
N SER A 305 -19.90 -1.77 10.83
CA SER A 305 -18.94 -1.10 9.96
C SER A 305 -17.65 -1.90 9.78
N GLU A 306 -16.94 -1.60 8.71
CA GLU A 306 -15.55 -1.99 8.49
C GLU A 306 -14.70 -0.74 8.24
N ALA A 307 -13.45 -0.79 8.66
CA ALA A 307 -12.51 0.32 8.59
C ALA A 307 -11.46 0.09 7.49
N TYR A 308 -11.14 1.16 6.75
CA TYR A 308 -10.05 1.21 5.78
C TYR A 308 -9.12 2.37 6.11
N ILE A 309 -7.89 2.04 6.51
CA ILE A 309 -6.93 3.00 7.07
C ILE A 309 -5.67 3.06 6.20
N CYS A 310 -5.29 4.23 5.72
CA CYS A 310 -4.09 4.36 4.90
C CYS A 310 -3.27 5.61 5.24
N GLY A 311 -1.96 5.46 5.44
CA GLY A 311 -1.08 6.57 5.77
C GLY A 311 0.19 6.16 6.50
N GLY A 312 0.70 7.06 7.35
CA GLY A 312 1.93 6.81 8.10
C GLY A 312 1.75 5.80 9.24
N ARG A 313 2.80 5.00 9.49
CA ARG A 313 2.79 3.95 10.53
C ARG A 313 2.27 4.40 11.90
N PRO A 314 2.74 5.53 12.49
CA PRO A 314 2.26 5.94 13.82
C PRO A 314 0.77 6.26 13.86
N MET A 315 0.21 6.79 12.75
CA MET A 315 -1.22 7.06 12.66
C MET A 315 -2.02 5.77 12.60
N ILE A 316 -1.58 4.80 11.79
CA ILE A 316 -2.27 3.53 11.62
C ILE A 316 -2.31 2.76 12.93
N GLU A 317 -1.17 2.60 13.60
CA GLU A 317 -1.09 1.88 14.88
C GLU A 317 -2.04 2.50 15.92
N ALA A 318 -2.01 3.83 16.07
CA ALA A 318 -2.94 4.51 16.96
C ALA A 318 -4.41 4.36 16.54
N CYS A 319 -4.75 4.35 15.25
CA CYS A 319 -6.14 4.16 14.81
C CYS A 319 -6.62 2.72 15.07
N VAL A 320 -5.77 1.72 14.83
CA VAL A 320 -6.08 0.30 15.07
C VAL A 320 -6.38 0.09 16.56
N ASP A 321 -5.52 0.59 17.45
CA ASP A 321 -5.72 0.47 18.90
C ASP A 321 -7.05 1.12 19.34
N ARG A 322 -7.34 2.33 18.85
CA ARG A 322 -8.58 3.05 19.19
C ARG A 322 -9.83 2.36 18.66
N LEU A 323 -9.78 1.77 17.46
CA LEU A 323 -10.91 1.03 16.92
C LEU A 323 -11.12 -0.29 17.67
N ALA A 324 -10.04 -0.96 18.08
CA ALA A 324 -10.11 -2.14 18.94
C ALA A 324 -10.72 -1.82 20.31
N ASP A 325 -10.36 -0.70 20.94
CA ASP A 325 -10.97 -0.20 22.19
C ASP A 325 -12.48 0.07 22.06
N LEU A 326 -12.92 0.44 20.84
CA LEU A 326 -14.33 0.63 20.48
C LEU A 326 -15.04 -0.68 20.13
N GLY A 327 -14.33 -1.81 20.11
CA GLY A 327 -14.88 -3.14 19.88
C GLY A 327 -14.92 -3.58 18.42
N PHE A 328 -14.20 -2.90 17.51
CA PHE A 328 -14.09 -3.39 16.12
C PHE A 328 -13.36 -4.74 16.10
N PRO A 329 -13.92 -5.76 15.43
CA PRO A 329 -13.24 -7.02 15.27
C PRO A 329 -12.03 -6.84 14.32
N ALA A 330 -10.94 -7.58 14.57
CA ALA A 330 -9.68 -7.39 13.86
C ALA A 330 -9.82 -7.56 12.34
N GLU A 331 -10.66 -8.51 11.90
CA GLU A 331 -10.97 -8.76 10.49
C GLU A 331 -11.73 -7.62 9.81
N ALA A 332 -12.37 -6.73 10.57
CA ALA A 332 -13.04 -5.55 10.03
C ALA A 332 -12.13 -4.32 9.99
N ILE A 333 -10.86 -4.42 10.40
CA ILE A 333 -9.89 -3.32 10.37
C ILE A 333 -8.85 -3.57 9.28
N ASN A 334 -9.07 -2.98 8.11
CA ASN A 334 -8.19 -3.07 6.97
C ASN A 334 -7.23 -1.86 6.96
N TYR A 335 -5.94 -2.08 6.72
CA TYR A 335 -4.99 -0.98 6.63
C TYR A 335 -3.82 -1.20 5.66
N GLU A 336 -3.29 -0.11 5.13
CA GLU A 336 -2.07 -0.08 4.31
C GLU A 336 -1.08 0.96 4.83
N ARG A 337 0.19 0.57 4.99
CA ARG A 337 1.23 1.42 5.59
C ARG A 337 2.12 2.00 4.50
N PHE A 338 2.26 3.31 4.49
CA PHE A 338 3.22 3.99 3.62
C PHE A 338 4.53 4.20 4.38
N PHE A 339 5.64 3.79 3.77
CA PHE A 339 6.99 3.80 4.33
C PHE A 339 7.83 4.96 3.78
#